data_AF-A0A2D5UYJ2-F1
#
_entry.id   AF-A0A2D5UYJ2-F1
#
_cell.length_a   1.000
_cell.length_b   1.000
_cell.length_c   1.000
_cell.angle_alpha   90.00
_cell.angle_beta   90.00
_cell.angle_gamma   90.00
#
_symmetry.space_group_name_H-M   'P 1'
#
loop_
_entity.id
_entity.type
_entity.pdbx_description
1 polymer ?
#
loop_
_entity_poly.entity_id
_entity_poly.type
_entity_poly.pdbx_seq_one_letter_code
_entity_poly.pdbx_strand_id
1 'polypeptide(L)' 'DDSQKVAHAFGALVTPDCFLFDSDSVLQYRGRIDDNWKHAADVCCENLKDAIKALLTGMEVPEPETQGIGCSIKWK' A
#
# COMPACT_ATOMS: atom_id res chain seq x y z
N ASP A 1 3.43 7.89 14.94
CA ASP A 1 2.84 7.05 16.00
C ASP A 1 3.92 6.74 17.03
N ASP A 2 3.97 7.53 18.11
CA ASP A 2 5.01 7.38 19.14
C ASP A 2 4.93 6.05 19.88
N SER A 3 3.70 5.57 20.09
CA SER A 3 3.38 4.30 20.76
C SER A 3 3.54 3.07 19.88
N GLN A 4 3.65 3.27 18.56
CA GLN A 4 3.66 2.23 17.52
C GLN A 4 2.41 1.33 17.50
N LYS A 5 1.38 1.64 18.28
CA LYS A 5 0.13 0.86 18.37
C LYS A 5 -0.63 0.80 17.04
N VAL A 6 -0.64 1.88 16.27
CA VAL A 6 -1.31 1.93 14.96
C VAL A 6 -0.53 1.10 13.95
N ALA A 7 0.80 1.24 13.92
CA ALA A 7 1.65 0.43 13.05
C ALA A 7 1.50 -1.08 13.33
N HIS A 8 1.44 -1.45 14.62
CA HIS A 8 1.15 -2.83 15.02
C HIS A 8 -0.27 -3.28 14.66
N ALA A 9 -1.30 -2.45 14.89
CA ALA A 9 -2.69 -2.79 14.58
C ALA A 9 -2.92 -3.02 13.08
N PHE A 10 -2.22 -2.28 12.23
CA PHE A 10 -2.25 -2.46 10.78
C PHE A 10 -1.31 -3.58 10.30
N GLY A 11 -0.48 -4.13 11.19
CA GLY A 11 0.53 -5.13 10.86
C GLY A 11 1.58 -4.59 9.87
N ALA A 12 1.83 -3.29 9.85
CA ALA A 12 2.79 -2.67 8.94
C ALA A 12 4.22 -3.14 9.26
N LEU A 13 5.02 -3.42 8.23
CA LEU A 13 6.37 -3.98 8.39
C LEU A 13 7.47 -3.09 7.80
N VAL A 14 7.14 -2.37 6.72
CA VAL A 14 8.08 -1.57 5.94
C VAL A 14 7.53 -0.17 5.70
N THR A 15 8.40 0.74 5.26
CA THR A 15 8.04 2.08 4.82
C THR A 15 8.59 2.34 3.42
N PRO A 16 7.74 2.65 2.43
CA PRO A 16 6.27 2.71 2.50
C PRO A 16 5.58 1.32 2.53
N ASP A 17 4.44 1.25 3.23
CA ASP A 17 3.43 0.17 3.18
C ASP A 17 2.05 0.84 3.16
N CYS A 18 1.29 0.65 2.09
CA CYS A 18 0.04 1.37 1.81
C CYS A 18 -1.18 0.51 2.14
N PHE A 19 -2.25 1.17 2.60
CA PHE A 19 -3.54 0.55 2.91
C PHE A 19 -4.65 1.43 2.31
N LEU A 20 -5.41 0.90 1.36
CA LEU A 20 -6.50 1.58 0.67
C LEU A 20 -7.83 0.98 1.13
N PHE A 21 -8.68 1.84 1.66
CA PHE A 21 -10.03 1.48 2.10
C PHE A 21 -11.06 2.14 1.17
N ASP A 22 -12.18 1.45 0.94
CA ASP A 22 -13.33 2.02 0.23
C ASP A 22 -14.20 2.90 1.16
N SER A 23 -15.33 3.38 0.63
CA SER A 23 -16.30 4.19 1.38
C SER A 23 -16.92 3.49 2.57
N ASP A 24 -16.94 2.16 2.57
CA ASP A 24 -17.49 1.32 3.64
C ASP A 24 -16.40 0.93 4.66
N SER A 25 -15.20 1.53 4.54
CA SER A 25 -14.03 1.25 5.37
C SER A 25 -13.55 -0.21 5.27
N VAL A 26 -13.81 -0.87 4.14
CA VAL A 26 -13.30 -2.21 3.84
C VAL A 26 -11.93 -2.07 3.16
N LEU A 27 -10.95 -2.85 3.59
CA LEU A 27 -9.62 -2.87 2.99
C LEU A 27 -9.70 -3.49 1.59
N GLN A 28 -9.38 -2.71 0.57
CA GLN A 28 -9.42 -3.13 -0.83
C GLN A 28 -8.03 -3.36 -1.41
N TYR A 29 -7.01 -2.69 -0.86
CA TYR A 29 -5.64 -2.89 -1.30
C TYR A 29 -4.63 -2.68 -0.17
N ARG A 30 -3.60 -3.54 -0.12
CA ARG A 30 -2.44 -3.39 0.74
C ARG A 30 -1.13 -3.63 -0.03
N GLY A 31 -0.12 -2.78 0.18
CA GLY A 31 1.24 -3.06 -0.26
C GLY A 31 2.03 -1.87 -0.78
N ARG A 32 2.79 -2.06 -1.86
CA ARG A 32 3.71 -1.04 -2.40
C ARG A 32 2.97 0.05 -3.18
N ILE A 33 3.61 1.20 -3.37
CA ILE A 33 3.06 2.26 -4.23
C ILE A 33 3.20 1.85 -5.70
N ASP A 34 4.40 1.46 -6.06
CA ASP A 34 4.84 1.03 -7.38
C ASP A 34 5.99 -0.01 -7.23
N ASP A 35 6.50 -0.51 -8.34
CA ASP A 35 7.60 -1.47 -8.39
C ASP A 35 9.01 -0.87 -8.28
N ASN A 36 9.15 0.46 -8.22
CA ASN A 36 10.46 1.12 -8.19
C ASN A 36 10.51 2.38 -7.32
N TRP A 37 10.74 2.17 -6.03
CA TRP A 37 10.92 3.24 -5.04
C TRP A 37 12.13 4.17 -5.30
N LYS A 38 13.10 3.75 -6.12
CA LYS A 38 14.39 4.44 -6.28
C LYS A 38 14.44 5.33 -7.52
N HIS A 39 13.86 4.88 -8.62
CA HIS A 39 13.93 5.54 -9.91
C HIS A 39 12.53 5.62 -10.53
N ALA A 40 11.87 6.77 -10.36
CA ALA A 40 10.51 6.99 -10.85
C ALA A 40 10.35 6.78 -12.37
N ALA A 41 11.41 7.01 -13.16
CA ALA A 41 11.39 6.80 -14.61
C ALA A 41 11.37 5.31 -15.02
N ASP A 42 11.75 4.42 -14.11
CA ASP A 42 11.85 2.98 -14.33
C ASP A 42 10.62 2.23 -13.77
N VAL A 43 9.61 2.95 -13.29
CA VAL A 43 8.35 2.37 -12.81
C VAL A 43 7.60 1.73 -13.99
N CYS A 44 7.31 0.43 -13.87
CA CYS A 44 6.54 -0.31 -14.86
C CYS A 44 5.15 -0.68 -14.33
N CYS A 45 4.98 -0.76 -13.01
CA CYS A 45 3.72 -1.13 -12.35
C CYS A 45 3.35 -0.08 -11.30
N GLU A 46 2.25 0.65 -11.52
CA GLU A 46 1.74 1.67 -10.58
C GLU A 46 0.67 1.07 -9.64
N ASN A 47 1.03 0.06 -8.85
CA ASN A 47 0.09 -0.80 -8.10
C ASN A 47 -1.00 -0.05 -7.32
N LEU A 48 -0.62 0.92 -6.48
CA LEU A 48 -1.59 1.67 -5.68
C LEU A 48 -2.52 2.53 -6.57
N LYS A 49 -1.97 3.11 -7.64
CA LYS A 49 -2.74 3.95 -8.58
C LYS A 49 -3.76 3.11 -9.34
N ASP A 50 -3.38 1.91 -9.75
CA ASP A 50 -4.28 1.00 -10.48
C ASP A 50 -5.37 0.45 -9.56
N ALA A 51 -5.07 0.17 -8.29
CA ALA A 51 -6.08 -0.15 -7.27
C ALA A 51 -7.09 1.00 -7.09
N ILE A 52 -6.61 2.26 -6.98
CA ILE A 52 -7.48 3.43 -6.88
C ILE A 52 -8.37 3.56 -8.13
N LYS A 53 -7.82 3.43 -9.34
CA LYS A 53 -8.60 3.49 -10.59
C LYS A 53 -9.66 2.39 -10.65
N ALA A 54 -9.34 1.17 -10.23
CA ALA A 54 -10.29 0.07 -10.18
C ALA A 54 -11.50 0.43 -9.31
N LEU A 55 -11.27 0.89 -8.08
CA LEU A 55 -12.35 1.32 -7.19
C LEU A 55 -13.17 2.49 -7.76
N LEU A 56 -12.50 3.50 -8.33
CA LEU A 56 -13.18 4.65 -8.94
C LEU A 56 -14.05 4.27 -10.15
N THR A 57 -13.74 3.17 -10.82
CA THR A 57 -14.49 2.68 -11.99
C THR A 57 -15.48 1.56 -11.63
N GLY A 58 -15.60 1.23 -10.35
CA GLY A 58 -16.46 0.12 -9.88
C GLY A 58 -15.95 -1.26 -10.28
N MET A 59 -14.67 -1.37 -10.65
CA MET A 59 -14.01 -2.65 -10.94
C MET A 59 -13.36 -3.22 -9.69
N GLU A 60 -13.19 -4.55 -9.67
CA GLU A 60 -12.41 -5.25 -8.66
C GLU A 60 -10.92 -4.87 -8.75
N VAL A 61 -10.25 -4.75 -7.60
CA VAL A 61 -8.81 -4.49 -7.56
C VAL A 61 -8.07 -5.75 -8.03
N PRO A 62 -7.28 -5.69 -9.12
CA PRO A 62 -6.70 -6.89 -9.74
C PRO A 62 -5.59 -7.53 -8.90
N GLU A 63 -4.82 -6.73 -8.17
CA GLU A 63 -3.78 -7.18 -7.25
C GLU A 63 -4.03 -6.55 -5.87
N PRO A 64 -4.95 -7.10 -5.05
CA PRO A 64 -5.34 -6.49 -3.77
C PRO A 64 -4.24 -6.56 -2.70
N GLU A 65 -3.23 -7.41 -2.88
CA GLU A 65 -2.09 -7.50 -1.97
C GLU A 65 -0.77 -7.57 -2.74
N THR A 66 0.19 -6.73 -2.35
CA THR A 66 1.56 -6.77 -2.86
C THR A 66 2.56 -6.61 -1.72
N GLN A 67 3.78 -7.11 -1.90
CA GLN A 67 4.84 -6.87 -0.93
C GLN A 67 5.27 -5.39 -0.97
N GLY A 68 5.22 -4.72 0.18
CA GLY A 68 5.81 -3.40 0.34
C GLY A 68 7.31 -3.40 0.03
N ILE A 69 7.80 -2.36 -0.63
CA ILE A 69 9.22 -2.21 -0.97
C ILE A 69 9.75 -0.99 -0.23
N GLY A 70 10.67 -1.21 0.71
CA GLY A 70 11.26 -0.11 1.47
C GLY A 70 12.06 -0.55 2.69
N CYS A 71 12.40 0.42 3.52
CA CYS A 71 13.09 0.18 4.78
C CYS A 71 12.15 -0.46 5.80
N SER A 72 12.65 -1.36 6.65
CA SER A 72 11.88 -1.87 7.79
C SER A 72 11.51 -0.75 8.76
N ILE A 73 10.30 -0.83 9.32
CA ILE A 73 9.87 0.04 10.43
C ILE A 73 10.86 -0.07 11.58
N LYS A 74 11.19 1.07 12.20
CA LYS A 74 12.07 1.14 13.36
C LYS A 74 11.25 1.02 14.64
N TRP A 75 11.16 -0.19 15.17
CA TRP A 75 10.43 -0.49 16.41
C TRP A 75 11.15 0.08 17.65
N LYS A 76 10.38 0.47 18.65
CA LYS A 76 10.83 0.97 19.96
C LYS A 76 10.72 -0.10 21.04
#